data_AF-A0A505IT40-F1
#
_entry.id   AF-A0A505IT40-F1
#
_cell.length_a   1.000
_cell.length_b   1.000
_cell.length_c   1.000
_cell.angle_alpha   90.00
_cell.angle_beta   90.00
_cell.angle_gamma   90.00
#
_symmetry.space_group_name_H-M   'P 1'
#
loop_
_entity.id
_entity.type
_entity.pdbx_description
1 polymer ?
#
loop_
_entity_poly.entity_id
_entity_poly.type
_entity_poly.pdbx_seq_one_letter_code
_entity_poly.pdbx_strand_id
1 'polypeptide(L)'
;MVCSLTLTAVAAPALAFADSIDDQIEQQDQKINSLKGQQADAQSQIDSLEAEIETVSAKVASLEAKQVELGQEAEKLQDKIATLKLRIAKREEAIQKQARDVQVNGQSTNFIDAVLEADSLTDVIGRVQAMTTIVNANNDLVEQQKQDKQDVEDKVKENESKIQEVAANQAELSQQKDAIAAKQADLNVLKANLAAEQATAEKDKDALNKKKQEAEAEKARVLKEQQEAAAAQKAEEERQAAALKEAQEAAAQSTESTTENTTASTETATSSSSSNTSSSSNTSSSNSSSSSNAGSSNTGSSNSSSNNSGSNSSSNNDSTGSTSTGGGKDHSSSGNMYAWGQCTWYVKSRAPWVGTYWGNGAQWGASAAADGYTVNGTPAAGAVVVFAAGQSVGGVWTADPTYGHVAYVESYNPSNNTITISQGGMGFDSPGGPNTATLSASGYTYIHR
;
A
#
# COMPACT_ATOMS: atom_id res chain seq x y z
N MET A 1 -5.53 38.11 -66.38
CA MET A 1 -5.82 38.96 -67.56
C MET A 1 -4.61 39.82 -67.85
N VAL A 2 -4.36 40.15 -69.11
CA VAL A 2 -3.19 40.93 -69.55
C VAL A 2 -3.62 42.37 -69.82
N CYS A 3 -2.99 43.34 -69.15
CA CYS A 3 -2.91 44.76 -69.52
C CYS A 3 -1.56 45.25 -68.95
N SER A 4 -0.52 45.58 -69.72
CA SER A 4 -0.42 46.43 -70.92
C SER A 4 -0.69 47.91 -70.62
N LEU A 5 0.32 48.60 -70.08
CA LEU A 5 0.48 50.05 -70.19
C LEU A 5 1.90 50.35 -70.70
N THR A 6 1.97 50.99 -71.86
CA THR A 6 3.21 51.35 -72.56
C THR A 6 3.60 52.79 -72.27
N LEU A 7 4.87 53.06 -71.97
CA LEU A 7 5.41 54.42 -71.98
C LEU A 7 6.84 54.45 -72.55
N THR A 8 7.05 55.30 -73.54
CA THR A 8 8.31 55.58 -74.27
C THR A 8 8.35 57.09 -74.55
N ALA A 9 9.46 57.82 -74.53
CA ALA A 9 10.83 57.53 -74.11
C ALA A 9 11.62 58.86 -73.96
N VAL A 10 12.67 58.89 -73.13
CA VAL A 10 13.80 59.86 -73.18
C VAL A 10 15.07 59.09 -72.73
N ALA A 11 16.26 59.41 -73.28
CA ALA A 11 17.46 58.58 -73.14
C ALA A 11 18.66 59.25 -72.44
N ALA A 12 19.33 58.46 -71.57
CA ALA A 12 20.72 58.57 -71.06
C ALA A 12 21.10 59.78 -70.17
N PRO A 13 22.10 59.65 -69.25
CA PRO A 13 23.02 58.52 -69.03
C PRO A 13 22.75 57.71 -67.75
N ALA A 14 23.41 56.56 -67.61
CA ALA A 14 23.32 55.70 -66.43
C ALA A 14 24.26 56.15 -65.30
N LEU A 15 23.71 56.45 -64.11
CA LEU A 15 24.42 56.46 -62.83
C LEU A 15 23.45 56.09 -61.69
N ALA A 16 23.88 55.17 -60.82
CA ALA A 16 23.39 54.93 -59.45
C ALA A 16 21.87 54.75 -59.19
N PHE A 17 21.29 53.66 -59.69
CA PHE A 17 20.18 52.96 -59.02
C PHE A 17 20.43 51.44 -58.85
N ALA A 18 21.66 50.98 -59.14
CA ALA A 18 22.10 49.62 -58.87
C ALA A 18 22.23 49.40 -57.35
N ASP A 19 22.88 50.32 -56.63
CA ASP A 19 23.02 50.28 -55.17
C ASP A 19 21.71 49.92 -54.45
N SER A 20 20.56 50.50 -54.78
CA SER A 20 19.30 50.18 -54.07
C SER A 20 18.69 48.81 -54.37
N ILE A 21 19.10 48.14 -55.47
CA ILE A 21 18.69 46.77 -55.79
C ILE A 21 19.74 45.77 -55.29
N ASP A 22 21.03 46.09 -55.42
CA ASP A 22 22.11 45.30 -54.84
C ASP A 22 22.06 45.32 -53.30
N ASP A 23 21.77 46.46 -52.66
CA ASP A 23 21.46 46.57 -51.21
C ASP A 23 20.24 45.73 -50.81
N GLN A 24 19.21 45.66 -51.67
CA GLN A 24 18.03 44.82 -51.42
C GLN A 24 18.39 43.34 -51.55
N ILE A 25 19.12 42.95 -52.59
CA ILE A 25 19.62 41.58 -52.78
C ILE A 25 20.50 41.18 -51.60
N GLU A 26 21.42 42.04 -51.15
CA GLU A 26 22.29 41.75 -50.01
C GLU A 26 21.52 41.68 -48.68
N GLN A 27 20.49 42.53 -48.45
CA GLN A 27 19.57 42.37 -47.33
C GLN A 27 18.73 41.09 -47.41
N GLN A 28 18.26 40.70 -48.61
CA GLN A 28 17.55 39.46 -48.84
C GLN A 28 18.46 38.25 -48.57
N ASP A 29 19.71 38.26 -49.04
CA ASP A 29 20.69 37.20 -48.85
C ASP A 29 21.15 37.09 -47.38
N GLN A 30 21.37 38.22 -46.68
CA GLN A 30 21.58 38.21 -45.24
C GLN A 30 20.40 37.58 -44.50
N LYS A 31 19.17 37.88 -44.92
CA LYS A 31 17.96 37.32 -44.31
C LYS A 31 17.76 35.84 -44.63
N ILE A 32 18.07 35.40 -45.84
CA ILE A 32 18.05 33.98 -46.25
C ILE A 32 19.13 33.19 -45.49
N ASN A 33 20.33 33.76 -45.32
CA ASN A 33 21.39 33.13 -44.54
C ASN A 33 21.05 33.05 -43.04
N SER A 34 20.45 34.09 -42.47
CA SER A 34 19.92 34.06 -41.10
C SER A 34 18.85 32.97 -40.93
N LEU A 35 17.89 32.88 -41.85
CA LEU A 35 16.85 31.85 -41.82
C LEU A 35 17.42 30.43 -41.99
N LYS A 36 18.43 30.24 -42.85
CA LYS A 36 19.15 28.96 -42.95
C LYS A 36 19.86 28.58 -41.66
N GLY A 37 20.50 29.54 -40.97
CA GLY A 37 21.10 29.32 -39.66
C GLY A 37 20.06 28.88 -38.63
N GLN A 38 18.96 29.62 -38.52
CA GLN A 38 17.86 29.31 -37.61
C GLN A 38 17.22 27.93 -37.90
N GLN A 39 17.05 27.55 -39.16
CA GLN A 39 16.58 26.22 -39.54
C GLN A 39 17.57 25.11 -39.14
N ALA A 40 18.89 25.33 -39.28
CA ALA A 40 19.90 24.37 -38.86
C ALA A 40 19.95 24.21 -37.33
N ASP A 41 19.88 25.32 -36.59
CA ASP A 41 19.86 25.33 -35.12
C ASP A 41 18.58 24.67 -34.59
N ALA A 42 17.42 24.93 -35.20
CA ALA A 42 16.15 24.30 -34.84
C ALA A 42 16.11 22.80 -35.18
N GLN A 43 16.70 22.38 -36.30
CA GLN A 43 16.83 20.96 -36.63
C GLN A 43 17.74 20.24 -35.62
N SER A 44 18.88 20.83 -35.27
CA SER A 44 19.80 20.29 -34.24
C SER A 44 19.11 20.11 -32.88
N GLN A 45 18.25 21.06 -32.49
CA GLN A 45 17.44 20.95 -31.27
C GLN A 45 16.35 19.86 -31.37
N ILE A 46 15.74 19.66 -32.54
CA ILE A 46 14.80 18.55 -32.77
C ILE A 46 15.53 17.21 -32.62
N ASP A 47 16.67 17.03 -33.30
CA ASP A 47 17.45 15.78 -33.26
C ASP A 47 17.92 15.47 -31.83
N SER A 48 18.34 16.50 -31.07
CA SER A 48 18.69 16.36 -29.65
C SER A 48 17.50 15.97 -28.77
N LEU A 49 16.32 16.60 -28.97
CA LEU A 49 15.11 16.25 -28.23
C LEU A 49 14.61 14.84 -28.56
N GLU A 50 14.72 14.39 -29.80
CA GLU A 50 14.38 13.03 -30.22
C GLU A 50 15.28 12.00 -29.53
N ALA A 51 16.61 12.19 -29.55
CA ALA A 51 17.56 11.33 -28.85
C ALA A 51 17.35 11.33 -27.32
N GLU A 52 16.96 12.47 -26.74
CA GLU A 52 16.60 12.55 -25.32
C GLU A 52 15.29 11.83 -24.99
N ILE A 53 14.27 11.89 -25.86
CA ILE A 53 13.01 11.15 -25.70
C ILE A 53 13.27 9.65 -25.81
N GLU A 54 14.06 9.20 -26.79
CA GLU A 54 14.49 7.79 -26.89
C GLU A 54 15.21 7.33 -25.60
N THR A 55 16.15 8.12 -25.10
CA THR A 55 16.89 7.81 -23.87
C THR A 55 15.99 7.70 -22.64
N VAL A 56 15.02 8.61 -22.47
CA VAL A 56 14.08 8.54 -21.33
C VAL A 56 13.07 7.40 -21.51
N SER A 57 12.56 7.16 -22.72
CA SER A 57 11.66 6.02 -22.99
C SER A 57 12.31 4.65 -22.72
N ALA A 58 13.60 4.49 -23.04
CA ALA A 58 14.36 3.29 -22.69
C ALA A 58 14.53 3.12 -21.17
N LYS A 59 14.70 4.21 -20.41
CA LYS A 59 14.72 4.18 -18.94
C LYS A 59 13.36 3.81 -18.35
N VAL A 60 12.27 4.38 -18.87
CA VAL A 60 10.89 4.03 -18.48
C VAL A 60 10.67 2.53 -18.68
N ALA A 61 10.97 1.97 -19.87
CA ALA A 61 10.84 0.54 -20.13
C ALA A 61 11.69 -0.34 -19.18
N SER A 62 12.90 0.12 -18.82
CA SER A 62 13.76 -0.58 -17.85
C SER A 62 13.21 -0.51 -16.42
N LEU A 63 12.63 0.62 -16.00
CA LEU A 63 11.99 0.78 -14.69
C LEU A 63 10.70 -0.03 -14.59
N GLU A 64 9.87 -0.06 -15.64
CA GLU A 64 8.67 -0.90 -15.68
C GLU A 64 9.02 -2.39 -15.55
N ALA A 65 10.07 -2.86 -16.24
CA ALA A 65 10.55 -4.23 -16.10
C ALA A 65 11.02 -4.55 -14.67
N LYS A 66 11.79 -3.66 -14.03
CA LYS A 66 12.21 -3.81 -12.62
C LYS A 66 11.04 -3.78 -11.66
N GLN A 67 10.04 -2.93 -11.89
CA GLN A 67 8.85 -2.83 -11.04
C GLN A 67 8.04 -4.13 -11.05
N VAL A 68 7.93 -4.79 -12.21
CA VAL A 68 7.33 -6.14 -12.34
C VAL A 68 8.18 -7.20 -11.62
N GLU A 69 9.50 -7.18 -11.77
CA GLU A 69 10.41 -8.12 -11.10
C GLU A 69 10.33 -8.01 -9.57
N LEU A 70 10.48 -6.79 -9.03
CA LEU A 70 10.37 -6.51 -7.59
C LEU A 70 8.99 -6.87 -7.02
N GLY A 71 7.92 -6.62 -7.77
CA GLY A 71 6.56 -7.02 -7.39
C GLY A 71 6.43 -8.55 -7.22
N GLN A 72 6.94 -9.32 -8.17
CA GLN A 72 6.97 -10.79 -8.07
C GLN A 72 7.87 -11.30 -6.93
N GLU A 73 8.96 -10.60 -6.62
CA GLU A 73 9.80 -10.96 -5.48
C GLU A 73 9.12 -10.66 -4.13
N ALA A 74 8.42 -9.54 -4.01
CA ALA A 74 7.62 -9.20 -2.84
C ALA A 74 6.49 -10.23 -2.62
N GLU A 75 5.81 -10.69 -3.68
CA GLU A 75 4.83 -11.79 -3.59
C GLU A 75 5.46 -13.10 -3.09
N LYS A 76 6.63 -13.49 -3.63
CA LYS A 76 7.36 -14.68 -3.17
C LYS A 76 7.83 -14.55 -1.71
N LEU A 77 8.15 -13.35 -1.23
CA LEU A 77 8.48 -13.10 0.17
C LEU A 77 7.22 -13.18 1.05
N GLN A 78 6.12 -12.56 0.63
CA GLN A 78 4.81 -12.64 1.29
C GLN A 78 4.35 -14.10 1.49
N ASP A 79 4.44 -14.92 0.44
CA ASP A 79 4.13 -16.36 0.48
C ASP A 79 4.98 -17.13 1.52
N LYS A 80 6.30 -16.91 1.49
CA LYS A 80 7.25 -17.52 2.43
C LYS A 80 6.98 -17.06 3.87
N ILE A 81 6.76 -15.77 4.09
CA ILE A 81 6.48 -15.21 5.43
C ILE A 81 5.18 -15.78 5.99
N ALA A 82 4.11 -15.85 5.18
CA ALA A 82 2.83 -16.42 5.60
C ALA A 82 2.96 -17.92 5.94
N THR A 83 3.65 -18.68 5.09
CA THR A 83 3.94 -20.11 5.30
C THR A 83 4.76 -20.35 6.57
N LEU A 84 5.80 -19.53 6.80
CA LEU A 84 6.61 -19.59 8.02
C LEU A 84 5.78 -19.22 9.27
N LYS A 85 5.01 -18.14 9.24
CA LYS A 85 4.13 -17.73 10.35
C LYS A 85 3.12 -18.81 10.71
N LEU A 86 2.52 -19.48 9.72
CA LEU A 86 1.58 -20.58 9.94
C LEU A 86 2.27 -21.84 10.49
N ARG A 87 3.52 -22.13 10.08
CA ARG A 87 4.34 -23.20 10.68
C ARG A 87 4.70 -22.89 12.13
N ILE A 88 5.15 -21.65 12.40
CA ILE A 88 5.49 -21.14 13.73
C ILE A 88 4.29 -21.26 14.67
N ALA A 89 3.11 -20.80 14.26
CA ALA A 89 1.89 -20.89 15.07
C ALA A 89 1.52 -22.33 15.43
N LYS A 90 1.54 -23.25 14.46
CA LYS A 90 1.28 -24.69 14.70
C LYS A 90 2.32 -25.33 15.62
N ARG A 91 3.60 -25.01 15.43
CA ARG A 91 4.68 -25.53 16.27
C ARG A 91 4.60 -24.94 17.69
N GLU A 92 4.21 -23.68 17.84
CA GLU A 92 4.01 -23.02 19.13
C GLU A 92 2.86 -23.67 19.93
N GLU A 93 1.74 -23.97 19.27
CA GLU A 93 0.64 -24.72 19.89
C GLU A 93 1.09 -26.12 20.37
N ALA A 94 1.91 -26.81 19.57
CA ALA A 94 2.47 -28.12 19.92
C ALA A 94 3.42 -28.02 21.13
N ILE A 95 4.37 -27.08 21.13
CA ILE A 95 5.25 -26.79 22.28
C ILE A 95 4.42 -26.50 23.52
N GLN A 96 3.40 -25.66 23.40
CA GLN A 96 2.58 -25.23 24.54
C GLN A 96 1.73 -26.37 25.11
N LYS A 97 1.22 -27.28 24.25
CA LYS A 97 0.55 -28.52 24.68
C LYS A 97 1.52 -29.46 25.40
N GLN A 98 2.71 -29.68 24.83
CA GLN A 98 3.72 -30.56 25.41
C GLN A 98 4.28 -30.02 26.73
N ALA A 99 4.53 -28.71 26.82
CA ALA A 99 4.96 -28.06 28.05
C ALA A 99 3.90 -28.18 29.17
N ARG A 100 2.61 -28.01 28.84
CA ARG A 100 1.51 -28.25 29.78
C ARG A 100 1.40 -29.72 30.20
N ASP A 101 1.56 -30.66 29.27
CA ASP A 101 1.53 -32.09 29.59
C ASP A 101 2.67 -32.47 30.54
N VAL A 102 3.91 -32.03 30.25
CA VAL A 102 5.07 -32.20 31.15
C VAL A 102 4.86 -31.49 32.49
N GLN A 103 4.21 -30.32 32.53
CA GLN A 103 3.96 -29.61 33.79
C GLN A 103 2.86 -30.24 34.65
N VAL A 104 1.82 -30.82 34.03
CA VAL A 104 0.63 -31.35 34.72
C VAL A 104 0.79 -32.85 35.03
N ASN A 105 1.18 -33.65 34.04
CA ASN A 105 1.33 -35.10 34.15
C ASN A 105 2.77 -35.51 34.50
N GLY A 106 3.75 -34.65 34.20
CA GLY A 106 5.17 -34.86 34.47
C GLY A 106 5.66 -34.30 35.81
N GLN A 107 4.85 -34.37 36.88
CA GLN A 107 5.38 -34.20 38.24
C GLN A 107 6.64 -35.08 38.38
N SER A 108 7.73 -34.50 38.90
CA SER A 108 9.10 -34.98 38.73
C SER A 108 9.39 -36.37 39.29
N THR A 109 8.45 -36.95 40.05
CA THR A 109 8.41 -38.38 40.35
C THR A 109 8.30 -39.21 39.08
N ASN A 110 7.28 -39.00 38.24
CA ASN A 110 6.81 -40.00 37.26
C ASN A 110 7.85 -40.40 36.20
N PHE A 111 8.70 -39.47 35.75
CA PHE A 111 9.77 -39.80 34.79
C PHE A 111 10.99 -40.47 35.43
N ILE A 112 11.28 -40.16 36.70
CA ILE A 112 12.37 -40.80 37.44
C ILE A 112 11.89 -42.18 37.91
N ASP A 113 10.65 -42.28 38.41
CA ASP A 113 9.99 -43.53 38.82
C ASP A 113 9.84 -44.49 37.63
N ALA A 114 9.48 -44.00 36.44
CA ALA A 114 9.49 -44.82 35.22
C ALA A 114 10.88 -45.35 34.80
N VAL A 115 11.98 -44.80 35.32
CA VAL A 115 13.34 -45.35 35.13
C VAL A 115 13.74 -46.26 36.30
N LEU A 116 13.21 -46.03 37.51
CA LEU A 116 13.43 -46.85 38.71
C LEU A 116 12.58 -48.13 38.73
N GLU A 117 11.37 -48.09 38.16
CA GLU A 117 10.41 -49.19 38.01
C GLU A 117 10.55 -49.89 36.63
N ALA A 118 11.78 -50.00 36.14
CA ALA A 118 12.11 -50.77 34.95
C ALA A 118 12.41 -52.23 35.32
N ASP A 119 11.84 -53.19 34.58
CA ASP A 119 11.89 -54.62 34.92
C ASP A 119 13.31 -55.22 34.82
N SER A 120 14.24 -54.53 34.16
CA SER A 120 15.63 -54.96 34.01
C SER A 120 16.57 -53.82 33.63
N LEU A 121 17.88 -54.02 33.82
CA LEU A 121 18.93 -53.11 33.31
C LEU A 121 18.85 -52.83 31.81
N THR A 122 18.34 -53.78 31.00
CA THR A 122 18.13 -53.58 29.55
C THR A 122 16.96 -52.64 29.26
N ASP A 123 15.89 -52.74 30.06
CA ASP A 123 14.72 -51.87 29.97
C ASP A 123 15.06 -50.44 30.42
N VAL A 124 15.86 -50.27 31.50
CA VAL A 124 16.44 -48.97 31.90
C VAL A 124 17.15 -48.28 30.72
N ILE A 125 18.03 -49.01 30.01
CA ILE A 125 18.79 -48.45 28.88
C ILE A 125 17.86 -48.04 27.74
N GLY A 126 16.85 -48.86 27.42
CA GLY A 126 15.83 -48.55 26.42
C GLY A 126 15.02 -47.30 26.77
N ARG A 127 14.53 -47.20 28.02
CA ARG A 127 13.77 -46.04 28.53
C ARG A 127 14.64 -44.76 28.53
N VAL A 128 15.91 -44.83 28.93
CA VAL A 128 16.85 -43.69 28.89
C VAL A 128 17.15 -43.25 27.45
N GLN A 129 17.34 -44.20 26.52
CA GLN A 129 17.54 -43.87 25.10
C GLN A 129 16.30 -43.18 24.52
N ALA A 130 15.10 -43.70 24.79
CA ALA A 130 13.84 -43.08 24.37
C ALA A 130 13.67 -41.68 24.97
N MET A 131 13.95 -41.49 26.26
CA MET A 131 13.89 -40.19 26.93
C MET A 131 14.87 -39.19 26.31
N THR A 132 16.09 -39.63 26.00
CA THR A 132 17.10 -38.81 25.30
C THR A 132 16.64 -38.43 23.89
N THR A 133 16.03 -39.36 23.15
CA THR A 133 15.45 -39.08 21.83
C THR A 133 14.32 -38.05 21.90
N ILE A 134 13.44 -38.15 22.90
CA ILE A 134 12.35 -37.17 23.12
C ILE A 134 12.94 -35.79 23.48
N VAL A 135 13.90 -35.72 24.39
CA VAL A 135 14.54 -34.45 24.79
C VAL A 135 15.28 -33.81 23.61
N ASN A 136 16.00 -34.59 22.79
CA ASN A 136 16.67 -34.08 21.59
C ASN A 136 15.64 -33.56 20.57
N ALA A 137 14.57 -34.32 20.28
CA ALA A 137 13.52 -33.89 19.37
C ALA A 137 12.82 -32.59 19.83
N ASN A 138 12.64 -32.42 21.15
CA ASN A 138 12.09 -31.20 21.73
C ASN A 138 13.06 -30.01 21.57
N ASN A 139 14.36 -30.24 21.78
CA ASN A 139 15.39 -29.21 21.61
C ASN A 139 15.52 -28.78 20.14
N ASP A 140 15.56 -29.74 19.21
CA ASP A 140 15.54 -29.51 17.77
C ASP A 140 14.30 -28.70 17.35
N LEU A 141 13.14 -29.00 17.95
CA LEU A 141 11.88 -28.32 17.67
C LEU A 141 11.89 -26.86 18.18
N VAL A 142 12.48 -26.59 19.36
CA VAL A 142 12.66 -25.22 19.88
C VAL A 142 13.70 -24.44 19.06
N GLU A 143 14.80 -25.07 18.66
CA GLU A 143 15.83 -24.43 17.83
C GLU A 143 15.31 -24.14 16.42
N GLN A 144 14.54 -25.05 15.80
CA GLN A 144 13.80 -24.77 14.56
C GLN A 144 12.79 -23.63 14.73
N GLN A 145 12.10 -23.53 15.87
CA GLN A 145 11.15 -22.44 16.13
C GLN A 145 11.87 -21.08 16.20
N LYS A 146 13.06 -21.04 16.80
CA LYS A 146 13.91 -19.86 16.88
C LYS A 146 14.46 -19.47 15.50
N GLN A 147 14.93 -20.44 14.73
CA GLN A 147 15.41 -20.21 13.36
C GLN A 147 14.28 -19.72 12.45
N ASP A 148 13.11 -20.38 12.41
CA ASP A 148 11.95 -19.93 11.63
C ASP A 148 11.50 -18.51 12.03
N LYS A 149 11.59 -18.13 13.33
CA LYS A 149 11.27 -16.76 13.80
C LYS A 149 12.28 -15.72 13.26
N GLN A 150 13.58 -15.99 13.35
CA GLN A 150 14.61 -15.13 12.76
C GLN A 150 14.45 -15.02 11.23
N ASP A 151 14.15 -16.15 10.57
CA ASP A 151 13.90 -16.23 9.14
C ASP A 151 12.70 -15.38 8.68
N VAL A 152 11.71 -15.19 9.55
CA VAL A 152 10.57 -14.27 9.34
C VAL A 152 11.01 -12.82 9.51
N GLU A 153 11.76 -12.47 10.56
CA GLU A 153 12.24 -11.10 10.78
C GLU A 153 13.11 -10.60 9.62
N ASP A 154 14.02 -11.44 9.13
CA ASP A 154 14.92 -11.06 8.04
C ASP A 154 14.19 -10.94 6.68
N LYS A 155 13.22 -11.81 6.40
CA LYS A 155 12.37 -11.69 5.20
C LYS A 155 11.37 -10.53 5.27
N VAL A 156 10.92 -10.17 6.46
CA VAL A 156 10.10 -8.97 6.69
C VAL A 156 10.89 -7.71 6.33
N LYS A 157 12.15 -7.60 6.80
CA LYS A 157 13.05 -6.49 6.43
C LYS A 157 13.36 -6.46 4.93
N GLU A 158 13.64 -7.62 4.33
CA GLU A 158 13.86 -7.75 2.88
C GLU A 158 12.63 -7.27 2.09
N ASN A 159 11.42 -7.68 2.50
CA ASN A 159 10.18 -7.26 1.85
C ASN A 159 9.90 -5.76 2.04
N GLU A 160 10.10 -5.21 3.24
CA GLU A 160 9.95 -3.77 3.49
C GLU A 160 10.88 -2.95 2.59
N SER A 161 12.14 -3.36 2.44
CA SER A 161 13.11 -2.71 1.53
C SER A 161 12.65 -2.77 0.07
N LYS A 162 12.11 -3.90 -0.40
CA LYS A 162 11.61 -4.03 -1.79
C LYS A 162 10.35 -3.22 -2.04
N ILE A 163 9.44 -3.12 -1.05
CA ILE A 163 8.25 -2.26 -1.16
C ILE A 163 8.66 -0.77 -1.21
N GLN A 164 9.66 -0.35 -0.43
CA GLN A 164 10.22 1.00 -0.52
C GLN A 164 10.90 1.25 -1.89
N GLU A 165 11.63 0.28 -2.44
CA GLU A 165 12.23 0.38 -3.77
C GLU A 165 11.17 0.45 -4.88
N VAL A 166 10.08 -0.33 -4.79
CA VAL A 166 8.94 -0.25 -5.71
C VAL A 166 8.28 1.14 -5.66
N ALA A 167 8.06 1.71 -4.48
CA ALA A 167 7.50 3.06 -4.34
C ALA A 167 8.43 4.13 -4.96
N ALA A 168 9.74 4.06 -4.67
CA ALA A 168 10.71 4.98 -5.25
C ALA A 168 10.79 4.87 -6.78
N ASN A 169 10.81 3.65 -7.33
CA ASN A 169 10.78 3.41 -8.77
C ASN A 169 9.48 3.92 -9.41
N GLN A 170 8.33 3.82 -8.72
CA GLN A 170 7.04 4.33 -9.19
C GLN A 170 7.01 5.87 -9.23
N ALA A 171 7.58 6.54 -8.22
CA ALA A 171 7.74 7.99 -8.22
C ALA A 171 8.69 8.47 -9.34
N GLU A 172 9.83 7.79 -9.55
CA GLU A 172 10.72 8.08 -10.67
C GLU A 172 10.03 7.84 -12.03
N LEU A 173 9.23 6.77 -12.15
CA LEU A 173 8.47 6.47 -13.36
C LEU A 173 7.50 7.59 -13.73
N SER A 174 6.76 8.15 -12.75
CA SER A 174 5.86 9.28 -13.03
C SER A 174 6.64 10.49 -13.50
N GLN A 175 7.73 10.85 -12.81
CA GLN A 175 8.58 11.98 -13.20
C GLN A 175 9.17 11.81 -14.61
N GLN A 176 9.58 10.60 -14.99
CA GLN A 176 10.08 10.32 -16.34
C GLN A 176 8.98 10.37 -17.40
N LYS A 177 7.76 9.90 -17.10
CA LYS A 177 6.60 10.02 -18.01
C LYS A 177 6.17 11.48 -18.20
N ASP A 178 6.16 12.27 -17.13
CA ASP A 178 5.88 13.70 -17.18
C ASP A 178 6.95 14.44 -18.02
N ALA A 179 8.22 14.09 -17.83
CA ALA A 179 9.34 14.64 -18.61
C ALA A 179 9.27 14.26 -20.10
N ILE A 180 8.85 13.05 -20.47
CA ILE A 180 8.62 12.67 -21.88
C ILE A 180 7.54 13.57 -22.48
N ALA A 181 6.37 13.67 -21.83
CA ALA A 181 5.26 14.46 -22.37
C ALA A 181 5.60 15.96 -22.47
N ALA A 182 6.39 16.52 -21.54
CA ALA A 182 6.92 17.87 -21.66
C ALA A 182 7.85 18.05 -22.87
N LYS A 183 8.83 17.14 -23.06
CA LYS A 183 9.75 17.17 -24.23
C LYS A 183 9.03 16.95 -25.55
N GLN A 184 8.00 16.11 -25.57
CA GLN A 184 7.20 15.82 -26.75
C GLN A 184 6.33 17.03 -27.15
N ALA A 185 5.86 17.82 -26.17
CA ALA A 185 5.24 19.11 -26.42
C ALA A 185 6.24 20.16 -26.95
N ASP A 186 7.46 20.23 -26.39
CA ASP A 186 8.52 21.11 -26.90
C ASP A 186 8.94 20.76 -28.34
N LEU A 187 9.09 19.48 -28.65
CA LEU A 187 9.36 18.98 -30.00
C LEU A 187 8.23 19.37 -30.98
N ASN A 188 6.97 19.31 -30.57
CA ASN A 188 5.84 19.74 -31.41
C ASN A 188 5.87 21.26 -31.66
N VAL A 189 6.22 22.07 -30.65
CA VAL A 189 6.40 23.53 -30.80
C VAL A 189 7.57 23.85 -31.73
N LEU A 190 8.71 23.18 -31.60
CA LEU A 190 9.86 23.37 -32.50
C LEU A 190 9.53 22.98 -33.95
N LYS A 191 8.88 21.84 -34.18
CA LYS A 191 8.45 21.41 -35.52
C LYS A 191 7.43 22.38 -36.12
N ALA A 192 6.52 22.94 -35.33
CA ALA A 192 5.59 23.97 -35.77
C ALA A 192 6.31 25.29 -36.13
N ASN A 193 7.31 25.70 -35.33
CA ASN A 193 8.09 26.92 -35.58
C ASN A 193 8.97 26.79 -36.83
N LEU A 194 9.65 25.65 -37.00
CA LEU A 194 10.44 25.34 -38.20
C LEU A 194 9.57 25.38 -39.46
N ALA A 195 8.37 24.78 -39.42
CA ALA A 195 7.42 24.85 -40.52
C ALA A 195 6.95 26.30 -40.80
N ALA A 196 6.71 27.11 -39.76
CA ALA A 196 6.34 28.52 -39.90
C ALA A 196 7.46 29.38 -40.52
N GLU A 197 8.72 29.09 -40.22
CA GLU A 197 9.90 29.76 -40.79
C GLU A 197 10.24 29.28 -42.21
N GLN A 198 9.85 28.06 -42.58
CA GLN A 198 9.94 27.54 -43.96
C GLN A 198 8.82 28.06 -44.88
N ALA A 199 7.72 28.59 -44.33
CA ALA A 199 6.60 29.08 -45.11
C ALA A 199 6.89 30.43 -45.79
N THR A 200 6.92 30.42 -47.13
CA THR A 200 7.27 31.60 -47.96
C THR A 200 6.07 32.47 -48.36
N ALA A 201 4.83 32.07 -48.02
CA ALA A 201 3.61 32.83 -48.29
C ALA A 201 2.94 33.32 -46.99
N GLU A 202 2.54 34.59 -46.95
CA GLU A 202 1.95 35.23 -45.74
C GLU A 202 0.72 34.49 -45.20
N LYS A 203 -0.10 33.92 -46.09
CA LYS A 203 -1.31 33.18 -45.73
C LYS A 203 -1.04 31.86 -45.01
N ASP A 204 0.06 31.21 -45.33
CA ASP A 204 0.51 29.98 -44.67
C ASP A 204 1.19 30.31 -43.33
N LYS A 205 1.90 31.44 -43.27
CA LYS A 205 2.49 31.97 -42.04
C LYS A 205 1.45 32.25 -40.95
N ASP A 206 0.31 32.85 -41.29
CA ASP A 206 -0.80 33.07 -40.34
C ASP A 206 -1.41 31.75 -39.85
N ALA A 207 -1.60 30.77 -40.76
CA ALA A 207 -2.09 29.45 -40.40
C ALA A 207 -1.13 28.66 -39.48
N LEU A 208 0.18 28.81 -39.70
CA LEU A 208 1.22 28.15 -38.91
C LEU A 208 1.47 28.85 -37.57
N ASN A 209 1.37 30.18 -37.50
CA ASN A 209 1.33 30.93 -36.23
C ASN A 209 0.13 30.50 -35.37
N LYS A 210 -1.03 30.24 -35.98
CA LYS A 210 -2.20 29.69 -35.26
C LYS A 210 -1.91 28.29 -34.72
N LYS A 211 -1.30 27.39 -35.50
CA LYS A 211 -0.86 26.07 -35.02
C LYS A 211 0.18 26.15 -33.90
N LYS A 212 1.10 27.13 -33.94
CA LYS A 212 2.05 27.38 -32.85
C LYS A 212 1.33 27.75 -31.56
N GLN A 213 0.36 28.68 -31.62
CA GLN A 213 -0.45 29.04 -30.45
C GLN A 213 -1.30 27.87 -29.94
N GLU A 214 -1.83 27.03 -30.83
CA GLU A 214 -2.54 25.79 -30.46
C GLU A 214 -1.60 24.77 -29.77
N ALA A 215 -0.36 24.62 -30.25
CA ALA A 215 0.64 23.74 -29.62
C ALA A 215 1.16 24.29 -28.28
N GLU A 216 1.37 25.60 -28.15
CA GLU A 216 1.73 26.26 -26.88
C GLU A 216 0.58 26.17 -25.86
N ALA A 217 -0.68 26.30 -26.31
CA ALA A 217 -1.85 26.10 -25.47
C ALA A 217 -2.03 24.64 -25.03
N GLU A 218 -1.78 23.67 -25.92
CA GLU A 218 -1.80 22.25 -25.57
C GLU A 218 -0.67 21.89 -24.60
N LYS A 219 0.54 22.43 -24.80
CA LYS A 219 1.65 22.30 -23.83
C LYS A 219 1.24 22.85 -22.46
N ALA A 220 0.59 24.02 -22.41
CA ALA A 220 0.10 24.62 -21.17
C ALA A 220 -1.01 23.78 -20.51
N ARG A 221 -1.89 23.14 -21.31
CA ARG A 221 -2.92 22.22 -20.80
C ARG A 221 -2.28 20.97 -20.19
N VAL A 222 -1.36 20.33 -20.92
CA VAL A 222 -0.64 19.13 -20.46
C VAL A 222 0.17 19.43 -19.19
N LEU A 223 0.87 20.56 -19.12
CA LEU A 223 1.56 20.97 -17.89
C LEU A 223 0.62 21.17 -16.69
N LYS A 224 -0.56 21.74 -16.91
CA LYS A 224 -1.58 21.90 -15.85
C LYS A 224 -2.16 20.55 -15.41
N GLU A 225 -2.43 19.67 -16.36
CA GLU A 225 -2.94 18.31 -16.13
C GLU A 225 -1.91 17.44 -15.40
N GLN A 226 -0.62 17.55 -15.76
CA GLN A 226 0.51 16.97 -15.02
C GLN A 226 0.63 17.53 -13.61
N GLN A 227 0.50 18.86 -13.41
CA GLN A 227 0.56 19.46 -12.08
C GLN A 227 -0.61 18.99 -11.19
N GLU A 228 -1.81 18.83 -11.75
CA GLU A 228 -2.97 18.29 -11.04
C GLU A 228 -2.79 16.79 -10.72
N ALA A 229 -2.25 15.99 -11.65
CA ALA A 229 -1.93 14.59 -11.43
C ALA A 229 -0.80 14.38 -10.41
N ALA A 230 0.27 15.17 -10.47
CA ALA A 230 1.37 15.13 -9.52
C ALA A 230 0.93 15.59 -8.11
N ALA A 231 0.04 16.57 -8.02
CA ALA A 231 -0.58 16.96 -6.75
C ALA A 231 -1.46 15.83 -6.17
N ALA A 232 -2.22 15.13 -7.01
CA ALA A 232 -3.03 13.98 -6.59
C ALA A 232 -2.16 12.79 -6.15
N GLN A 233 -1.10 12.45 -6.89
CA GLN A 233 -0.14 11.42 -6.50
C GLN A 233 0.55 11.78 -5.18
N LYS A 234 1.05 13.00 -5.03
CA LYS A 234 1.71 13.46 -3.80
C LYS A 234 0.76 13.43 -2.59
N ALA A 235 -0.51 13.77 -2.76
CA ALA A 235 -1.54 13.69 -1.69
C ALA A 235 -1.98 12.26 -1.36
N GLU A 236 -1.64 11.27 -2.19
CA GLU A 236 -1.82 9.84 -1.92
C GLU A 236 -0.55 9.25 -1.29
N GLU A 237 0.63 9.60 -1.80
CA GLU A 237 1.94 9.21 -1.29
C GLU A 237 2.20 9.79 0.11
N GLU A 238 1.84 11.05 0.38
CA GLU A 238 1.86 11.62 1.74
C GLU A 238 0.90 10.90 2.69
N ARG A 239 -0.23 10.38 2.19
CA ARG A 239 -1.18 9.58 3.00
C ARG A 239 -0.60 8.21 3.34
N GLN A 240 0.04 7.54 2.38
CA GLN A 240 0.66 6.24 2.58
C GLN A 240 1.94 6.35 3.44
N ALA A 241 2.75 7.39 3.25
CA ALA A 241 3.90 7.69 4.09
C ALA A 241 3.51 8.08 5.51
N ALA A 242 2.42 8.85 5.70
CA ALA A 242 1.87 9.12 7.03
C ALA A 242 1.41 7.83 7.72
N ALA A 243 0.65 6.97 7.02
CA ALA A 243 0.21 5.68 7.56
C ALA A 243 1.38 4.73 7.90
N LEU A 244 2.45 4.71 7.07
CA LEU A 244 3.66 3.94 7.35
C LEU A 244 4.45 4.51 8.55
N LYS A 245 4.50 5.83 8.70
CA LYS A 245 5.19 6.48 9.81
C LYS A 245 4.44 6.32 11.13
N GLU A 246 3.12 6.50 11.11
CA GLU A 246 2.23 6.23 12.26
C GLU A 246 2.30 4.75 12.66
N ALA A 247 2.42 3.84 11.69
CA ALA A 247 2.67 2.42 11.95
C ALA A 247 4.03 2.15 12.62
N GLN A 248 5.11 2.79 12.16
CA GLN A 248 6.43 2.66 12.78
C GLN A 248 6.48 3.28 14.20
N GLU A 249 5.78 4.40 14.43
CA GLU A 249 5.68 5.03 15.76
C GLU A 249 4.81 4.20 16.73
N ALA A 250 3.71 3.59 16.26
CA ALA A 250 2.91 2.66 17.05
C ALA A 250 3.64 1.33 17.36
N ALA A 251 4.46 0.83 16.42
CA ALA A 251 5.33 -0.31 16.66
C ALA A 251 6.40 0.00 17.73
N ALA A 252 6.99 1.20 17.70
CA ALA A 252 7.97 1.63 18.71
C ALA A 252 7.37 1.68 20.13
N GLN A 253 6.14 2.18 20.30
CA GLN A 253 5.43 2.12 21.60
C GLN A 253 5.09 0.70 22.05
N SER A 254 4.93 -0.25 21.11
CA SER A 254 4.66 -1.65 21.43
C SER A 254 5.90 -2.40 21.96
N THR A 255 7.11 -1.97 21.59
CA THR A 255 8.37 -2.54 22.07
C THR A 255 8.75 -2.17 23.51
N GLU A 256 8.16 -1.14 24.11
CA GLU A 256 8.58 -0.66 25.43
C GLU A 256 7.84 -1.33 26.61
N SER A 257 6.78 -2.13 26.37
CA SER A 257 5.99 -2.82 27.41
C SER A 257 6.26 -4.33 27.57
N THR A 258 7.35 -4.88 27.02
CA THR A 258 7.69 -6.32 27.18
C THR A 258 9.11 -6.57 27.72
N THR A 259 9.65 -5.66 28.55
CA THR A 259 10.95 -5.86 29.23
C THR A 259 10.92 -5.53 30.72
N GLU A 260 9.86 -5.91 31.46
CA GLU A 260 9.89 -5.84 32.94
C GLU A 260 8.96 -6.84 33.65
N ASN A 261 9.04 -8.13 33.31
CA ASN A 261 8.48 -9.18 34.17
C ASN A 261 9.18 -10.54 34.08
N THR A 262 10.43 -10.63 34.55
CA THR A 262 11.01 -11.85 35.15
C THR A 262 12.25 -11.46 35.95
N THR A 263 12.11 -11.34 37.28
CA THR A 263 13.06 -11.80 38.34
C THR A 263 12.66 -11.18 39.68
N ALA A 264 11.98 -11.94 40.54
CA ALA A 264 12.07 -11.93 42.02
C ALA A 264 10.84 -12.64 42.63
N SER A 265 10.94 -13.94 42.90
CA SER A 265 10.04 -14.64 43.84
C SER A 265 10.65 -15.97 44.26
N THR A 266 11.44 -15.95 45.34
CA THR A 266 11.83 -17.16 46.08
C THR A 266 11.89 -16.84 47.58
N GLU A 267 11.06 -17.56 48.35
CA GLU A 267 11.03 -17.71 49.83
C GLU A 267 10.69 -16.44 50.65
N THR A 268 9.60 -16.35 51.43
CA THR A 268 8.95 -17.26 52.41
C THR A 268 9.70 -17.40 53.74
N ALA A 269 9.40 -16.54 54.73
CA ALA A 269 9.12 -16.96 56.14
C ALA A 269 8.73 -15.80 57.10
N THR A 270 7.49 -15.88 57.64
CA THR A 270 7.06 -15.63 59.04
C THR A 270 7.15 -14.25 59.73
N SER A 271 6.01 -13.89 60.39
CA SER A 271 5.79 -12.92 61.51
C SER A 271 6.10 -11.42 61.23
N SER A 272 5.34 -10.41 61.69
CA SER A 272 4.14 -10.30 62.57
C SER A 272 3.68 -8.82 62.58
N SER A 273 2.44 -8.38 62.88
CA SER A 273 1.13 -9.01 63.17
C SER A 273 0.04 -7.90 63.27
N SER A 274 -1.25 -8.28 63.43
CA SER A 274 -2.38 -7.47 63.97
C SER A 274 -2.84 -6.19 63.21
N SER A 275 -4.13 -5.86 63.07
CA SER A 275 -5.39 -6.54 63.45
C SER A 275 -6.63 -5.76 62.96
N ASN A 276 -7.73 -6.47 62.62
CA ASN A 276 -9.16 -6.04 62.74
C ASN A 276 -9.61 -4.78 61.91
N THR A 277 -10.86 -4.57 61.46
CA THR A 277 -12.19 -5.25 61.47
C THR A 277 -13.07 -4.56 60.40
N SER A 278 -14.21 -5.08 59.90
CA SER A 278 -14.94 -6.34 60.13
C SER A 278 -15.79 -6.74 58.90
N SER A 279 -16.37 -7.95 58.98
CA SER A 279 -17.67 -8.39 58.44
C SER A 279 -18.83 -7.41 58.75
N SER A 280 -20.02 -7.44 58.12
CA SER A 280 -20.72 -8.53 57.40
C SER A 280 -21.89 -8.00 56.54
N SER A 281 -22.34 -8.87 55.62
CA SER A 281 -23.70 -9.12 55.10
C SER A 281 -24.92 -8.32 55.67
N ASN A 282 -26.08 -8.19 54.99
CA ASN A 282 -26.71 -9.11 54.03
C ASN A 282 -27.92 -8.43 53.32
N THR A 283 -28.41 -9.00 52.20
CA THR A 283 -29.84 -9.10 51.74
C THR A 283 -30.85 -7.92 51.91
N SER A 284 -31.80 -7.64 51.00
CA SER A 284 -32.19 -8.24 49.70
C SER A 284 -33.37 -7.49 49.05
N SER A 285 -33.40 -7.46 47.71
CA SER A 285 -34.57 -7.57 46.81
C SER A 285 -35.79 -6.60 46.87
N SER A 286 -36.18 -6.17 45.65
CA SER A 286 -37.55 -5.81 45.19
C SER A 286 -38.09 -4.42 45.58
N ASN A 287 -38.93 -3.72 44.79
CA ASN A 287 -39.46 -4.01 43.45
C ASN A 287 -39.79 -2.73 42.64
N SER A 288 -39.72 -2.84 41.31
CA SER A 288 -40.55 -2.19 40.26
C SER A 288 -41.09 -0.73 40.35
N SER A 289 -40.89 -0.04 39.22
CA SER A 289 -41.90 0.63 38.35
C SER A 289 -42.21 2.14 38.47
N SER A 290 -42.19 2.79 37.29
CA SER A 290 -42.94 4.00 36.86
C SER A 290 -42.65 5.33 37.58
N SER A 291 -42.75 6.52 36.95
CA SER A 291 -42.81 6.91 35.52
C SER A 291 -42.69 8.45 35.39
N SER A 292 -42.54 8.94 34.14
CA SER A 292 -43.03 10.23 33.60
C SER A 292 -42.32 11.58 33.91
N ASN A 293 -42.16 12.35 32.83
CA ASN A 293 -42.02 13.82 32.68
C ASN A 293 -40.79 14.53 33.30
N ALA A 294 -39.97 15.25 32.52
CA ALA A 294 -40.19 16.55 31.84
C ALA A 294 -40.24 17.73 32.83
N GLY A 295 -39.57 18.87 32.63
CA GLY A 295 -38.68 19.33 31.55
C GLY A 295 -38.26 20.80 31.76
N SER A 296 -37.71 21.46 30.74
CA SER A 296 -37.42 22.91 30.66
C SER A 296 -36.25 23.54 31.46
N SER A 297 -35.26 24.06 30.70
CA SER A 297 -34.75 25.46 30.68
C SER A 297 -34.91 26.34 31.94
N ASN A 298 -33.94 27.17 32.35
CA ASN A 298 -33.37 28.28 31.55
C ASN A 298 -32.33 29.10 32.36
N THR A 299 -31.42 29.84 31.70
CA THR A 299 -30.65 31.04 32.20
C THR A 299 -29.78 30.92 33.48
N GLY A 300 -28.68 31.67 33.66
CA GLY A 300 -27.97 32.62 32.80
C GLY A 300 -26.95 33.51 33.56
N SER A 301 -25.78 33.74 32.95
CA SER A 301 -24.77 34.80 33.21
C SER A 301 -24.02 34.98 34.55
N SER A 302 -22.69 35.10 34.37
CA SER A 302 -21.72 35.99 35.03
C SER A 302 -21.42 35.90 36.54
N ASN A 303 -20.18 35.53 36.89
CA ASN A 303 -19.13 36.53 37.18
C ASN A 303 -17.70 35.96 36.98
N SER A 304 -16.74 36.84 36.69
CA SER A 304 -15.33 36.55 36.45
C SER A 304 -14.47 36.53 37.73
N SER A 305 -13.47 35.65 37.82
CA SER A 305 -12.20 35.89 38.53
C SER A 305 -11.13 34.89 38.10
N SER A 306 -9.90 35.36 37.92
CA SER A 306 -8.74 34.59 37.46
C SER A 306 -7.91 34.01 38.60
N ASN A 307 -7.52 32.73 38.52
CA ASN A 307 -6.09 32.37 38.55
C ASN A 307 -5.79 30.89 38.25
N ASN A 308 -4.95 30.70 37.23
CA ASN A 308 -3.74 29.86 37.16
C ASN A 308 -3.71 28.36 37.58
N SER A 309 -3.24 27.54 36.62
CA SER A 309 -2.48 26.28 36.72
C SER A 309 -3.07 25.06 37.44
N GLY A 310 -3.14 23.93 36.72
CA GLY A 310 -3.32 22.59 37.29
C GLY A 310 -3.87 21.58 36.29
N SER A 311 -3.01 21.00 35.44
CA SER A 311 -3.42 20.02 34.44
C SER A 311 -3.92 18.71 35.05
N ASN A 312 -5.18 18.32 34.78
CA ASN A 312 -5.57 16.92 34.61
C ASN A 312 -6.94 16.84 33.90
N SER A 313 -6.94 16.61 32.58
CA SER A 313 -8.18 16.43 31.81
C SER A 313 -8.32 14.98 31.37
N SER A 314 -9.08 14.20 32.12
CA SER A 314 -9.57 12.89 31.67
C SER A 314 -10.51 13.09 30.49
N SER A 315 -10.02 12.89 29.27
CA SER A 315 -10.85 12.88 28.06
C SER A 315 -11.66 11.58 28.02
N ASN A 316 -12.95 11.69 28.34
CA ASN A 316 -13.92 10.61 28.10
C ASN A 316 -13.88 10.21 26.62
N ASN A 317 -13.66 8.93 26.36
CA ASN A 317 -13.69 8.38 25.02
C ASN A 317 -15.16 8.22 24.59
N ASP A 318 -15.61 9.04 23.64
CA ASP A 318 -16.98 8.98 23.10
C ASP A 318 -17.10 7.80 22.11
N SER A 319 -17.48 6.65 22.65
CA SER A 319 -17.60 5.40 21.91
C SER A 319 -18.80 5.42 20.97
N THR A 320 -18.59 5.84 19.72
CA THR A 320 -19.52 5.55 18.61
C THR A 320 -19.48 4.05 18.30
N GLY A 321 -20.52 3.35 18.75
CA GLY A 321 -20.54 1.88 18.76
C GLY A 321 -20.51 1.24 17.37
N SER A 322 -19.47 0.45 17.12
CA SER A 322 -19.47 -0.61 16.11
C SER A 322 -19.54 -1.96 16.82
N THR A 323 -20.47 -2.82 16.40
CA THR A 323 -20.75 -4.10 17.05
C THR A 323 -19.59 -5.08 16.86
N SER A 324 -18.86 -5.36 17.93
CA SER A 324 -17.79 -6.37 17.98
C SER A 324 -18.36 -7.79 17.82
N THR A 325 -17.88 -8.56 16.83
CA THR A 325 -18.04 -10.03 16.77
C THR A 325 -16.95 -10.69 15.90
N GLY A 326 -15.67 -10.55 16.25
CA GLY A 326 -14.61 -11.22 15.47
C GLY A 326 -13.15 -11.08 15.92
N GLY A 327 -12.90 -10.65 17.16
CA GLY A 327 -11.60 -10.10 17.62
C GLY A 327 -10.35 -10.95 17.43
N GLY A 328 -9.74 -10.85 16.24
CA GLY A 328 -8.33 -11.17 15.99
C GLY A 328 -7.40 -9.99 16.34
N LYS A 329 -6.10 -10.16 16.13
CA LYS A 329 -5.09 -9.09 16.35
C LYS A 329 -5.30 -7.95 15.36
N ASP A 330 -5.71 -6.76 15.81
CA ASP A 330 -5.91 -5.61 14.91
C ASP A 330 -4.58 -5.16 14.28
N HIS A 331 -4.49 -5.18 12.96
CA HIS A 331 -3.32 -4.74 12.18
C HIS A 331 -3.49 -3.33 11.58
N SER A 332 -4.45 -2.51 12.06
CA SER A 332 -4.70 -1.16 11.53
C SER A 332 -3.50 -0.22 11.64
N SER A 333 -2.63 -0.43 12.64
CA SER A 333 -1.34 0.27 12.81
C SER A 333 -0.16 -0.48 12.19
N SER A 334 -0.39 -1.51 11.38
CA SER A 334 0.64 -2.13 10.54
C SER A 334 0.41 -1.69 9.09
N GLY A 335 1.41 -1.08 8.47
CA GLY A 335 1.32 -0.52 7.12
C GLY A 335 1.00 -1.55 6.02
N ASN A 336 0.95 -1.09 4.78
CA ASN A 336 0.70 -1.96 3.62
C ASN A 336 2.02 -2.42 2.98
N MET A 337 2.37 -3.69 3.16
CA MET A 337 3.59 -4.32 2.62
C MET A 337 3.29 -5.38 1.56
N TYR A 338 2.11 -5.31 0.94
CA TYR A 338 1.80 -5.99 -0.32
C TYR A 338 2.24 -5.11 -1.50
N ALA A 339 2.59 -5.71 -2.64
CA ALA A 339 2.97 -4.95 -3.83
C ALA A 339 1.77 -4.18 -4.41
N TRP A 340 2.00 -2.92 -4.82
CA TRP A 340 0.96 -2.09 -5.45
C TRP A 340 0.33 -2.79 -6.65
N GLY A 341 -0.97 -2.55 -6.87
CA GLY A 341 -1.72 -3.14 -7.98
C GLY A 341 -2.19 -4.58 -7.72
N GLN A 342 -1.81 -5.20 -6.59
CA GLN A 342 -2.32 -6.53 -6.22
C GLN A 342 -3.65 -6.48 -5.47
N CYS A 343 -4.41 -7.59 -5.57
CA CYS A 343 -5.68 -7.75 -4.84
C CYS A 343 -5.49 -7.60 -3.32
N THR A 344 -4.40 -8.17 -2.81
CA THR A 344 -3.97 -8.10 -1.41
C THR A 344 -3.66 -6.67 -0.96
N TRP A 345 -2.93 -5.90 -1.77
CA TRP A 345 -2.65 -4.48 -1.53
C TRP A 345 -3.95 -3.67 -1.48
N TYR A 346 -4.84 -3.85 -2.45
CA TYR A 346 -6.11 -3.13 -2.46
C TYR A 346 -6.94 -3.40 -1.20
N VAL A 347 -7.11 -4.67 -0.83
CA VAL A 347 -7.93 -5.03 0.32
C VAL A 347 -7.30 -4.55 1.63
N LYS A 348 -5.96 -4.60 1.78
CA LYS A 348 -5.29 -4.02 2.95
C LYS A 348 -5.46 -2.49 3.03
N SER A 349 -5.40 -1.78 1.91
CA SER A 349 -5.68 -0.34 1.86
C SER A 349 -7.16 -0.02 2.15
N ARG A 350 -8.09 -0.86 1.70
CA ARG A 350 -9.54 -0.69 1.94
C ARG A 350 -9.98 -1.07 3.35
N ALA A 351 -9.29 -2.04 3.96
CA ALA A 351 -9.57 -2.62 5.27
C ALA A 351 -8.28 -2.72 6.11
N PRO A 352 -7.81 -1.63 6.73
CA PRO A 352 -6.52 -1.58 7.42
C PRO A 352 -6.33 -2.62 8.53
N TRP A 353 -7.40 -3.12 9.14
CA TRP A 353 -7.35 -4.17 10.17
C TRP A 353 -6.79 -5.51 9.67
N VAL A 354 -6.77 -5.75 8.35
CA VAL A 354 -6.23 -6.95 7.70
C VAL A 354 -4.73 -7.11 7.97
N GLY A 355 -4.27 -8.34 8.17
CA GLY A 355 -2.85 -8.62 8.41
C GLY A 355 -1.96 -8.27 7.21
N THR A 356 -0.83 -7.65 7.52
CA THR A 356 0.16 -7.16 6.54
C THR A 356 1.02 -8.27 5.90
N TYR A 357 1.00 -9.47 6.48
CA TYR A 357 1.81 -10.61 6.04
C TYR A 357 1.00 -11.92 6.00
N TRP A 358 -0.18 -11.88 5.40
CA TRP A 358 -1.06 -13.04 5.23
C TRP A 358 -0.80 -13.82 3.93
N GLY A 359 0.10 -13.33 3.09
CA GLY A 359 0.55 -14.01 1.86
C GLY A 359 -0.35 -13.73 0.66
N ASN A 360 -0.39 -14.72 -0.24
CA ASN A 360 -1.25 -14.74 -1.42
C ASN A 360 -2.74 -14.79 -1.05
N GLY A 361 -3.63 -14.35 -1.95
CA GLY A 361 -5.07 -14.25 -1.68
C GLY A 361 -5.68 -15.53 -1.09
N ALA A 362 -5.39 -16.70 -1.66
CA ALA A 362 -5.89 -17.98 -1.16
C ALA A 362 -5.41 -18.35 0.28
N GLN A 363 -4.30 -17.77 0.75
CA GLN A 363 -3.73 -18.05 2.08
C GLN A 363 -4.40 -17.25 3.19
N TRP A 364 -5.06 -16.14 2.86
CA TRP A 364 -5.56 -15.17 3.84
C TRP A 364 -6.50 -15.78 4.88
N GLY A 365 -7.38 -16.71 4.50
CA GLY A 365 -8.27 -17.38 5.45
C GLY A 365 -7.52 -18.19 6.52
N ALA A 366 -6.41 -18.85 6.15
CA ALA A 366 -5.60 -19.61 7.09
C ALA A 366 -4.71 -18.70 7.95
N SER A 367 -4.14 -17.66 7.35
CA SER A 367 -3.32 -16.65 8.04
C SER A 367 -4.13 -15.82 9.04
N ALA A 368 -5.33 -15.40 8.68
CA ALA A 368 -6.24 -14.67 9.55
C ALA A 368 -6.71 -15.52 10.74
N ALA A 369 -7.06 -16.80 10.51
CA ALA A 369 -7.40 -17.72 11.59
C ALA A 369 -6.23 -17.93 12.57
N ALA A 370 -4.98 -17.96 12.09
CA ALA A 370 -3.78 -18.01 12.94
C ALA A 370 -3.54 -16.70 13.74
N ASP A 371 -4.07 -15.57 13.28
CA ASP A 371 -4.12 -14.30 14.02
C ASP A 371 -5.38 -14.14 14.90
N GLY A 372 -6.22 -15.18 15.01
CA GLY A 372 -7.38 -15.22 15.89
C GLY A 372 -8.67 -14.68 15.28
N TYR A 373 -8.67 -14.28 14.01
CA TYR A 373 -9.86 -13.78 13.33
C TYR A 373 -10.91 -14.88 13.12
N THR A 374 -12.18 -14.49 13.10
CA THR A 374 -13.27 -15.41 12.75
C THR A 374 -13.29 -15.63 11.24
N VAL A 375 -13.12 -16.88 10.82
CA VAL A 375 -13.11 -17.28 9.40
C VAL A 375 -14.15 -18.38 9.17
N ASN A 376 -15.13 -18.13 8.30
CA ASN A 376 -16.27 -19.03 8.07
C ASN A 376 -16.90 -18.82 6.67
N GLY A 377 -17.97 -19.55 6.36
CA GLY A 377 -18.72 -19.42 5.09
C GLY A 377 -19.89 -18.42 5.12
N THR A 378 -19.99 -17.58 6.15
CA THR A 378 -21.09 -16.62 6.32
C THR A 378 -20.71 -15.27 5.73
N PRO A 379 -21.44 -14.74 4.73
CA PRO A 379 -21.18 -13.40 4.20
C PRO A 379 -21.62 -12.30 5.17
N ALA A 380 -20.83 -11.23 5.24
CA ALA A 380 -21.17 -10.01 5.97
C ALA A 380 -20.58 -8.78 5.26
N ALA A 381 -21.25 -7.63 5.37
CA ALA A 381 -20.67 -6.36 4.95
C ALA A 381 -19.48 -6.01 5.87
N GLY A 382 -18.40 -5.51 5.28
CA GLY A 382 -17.14 -5.25 5.99
C GLY A 382 -16.20 -6.45 6.15
N ALA A 383 -16.64 -7.66 5.78
CA ALA A 383 -15.78 -8.84 5.73
C ALA A 383 -14.83 -8.80 4.51
N VAL A 384 -13.76 -9.58 4.55
CA VAL A 384 -12.95 -9.91 3.37
C VAL A 384 -13.40 -11.25 2.83
N VAL A 385 -13.73 -11.32 1.55
CA VAL A 385 -13.99 -12.59 0.85
C VAL A 385 -12.68 -13.14 0.26
N VAL A 386 -12.45 -14.43 0.48
CA VAL A 386 -11.28 -15.19 0.04
C VAL A 386 -11.71 -16.19 -1.02
N PHE A 387 -11.05 -16.13 -2.18
CA PHE A 387 -11.22 -17.06 -3.28
C PHE A 387 -10.02 -18.01 -3.33
N ALA A 388 -10.29 -19.31 -3.33
CA ALA A 388 -9.26 -20.32 -3.48
C ALA A 388 -8.58 -20.23 -4.87
N ALA A 389 -7.39 -20.81 -4.98
CA ALA A 389 -6.66 -20.90 -6.24
C ALA A 389 -7.52 -21.59 -7.32
N GLY A 390 -7.70 -20.94 -8.47
CA GLY A 390 -8.55 -21.43 -9.56
C GLY A 390 -10.07 -21.39 -9.29
N GLN A 391 -10.54 -20.72 -8.23
CA GLN A 391 -11.98 -20.61 -7.93
C GLN A 391 -12.67 -19.59 -8.84
N SER A 392 -13.89 -19.90 -9.31
CA SER A 392 -14.68 -18.94 -10.09
C SER A 392 -15.19 -17.78 -9.22
N VAL A 393 -14.98 -16.55 -9.69
CA VAL A 393 -15.43 -15.31 -9.07
C VAL A 393 -16.72 -14.88 -9.75
N GLY A 394 -17.86 -15.14 -9.09
CA GLY A 394 -19.19 -14.75 -9.55
C GLY A 394 -19.64 -15.37 -10.88
N GLY A 395 -18.97 -16.41 -11.38
CA GLY A 395 -19.24 -17.00 -12.70
C GLY A 395 -18.75 -16.18 -13.89
N VAL A 396 -18.04 -15.07 -13.66
CA VAL A 396 -17.57 -14.14 -14.71
C VAL A 396 -16.13 -14.45 -15.12
N TRP A 397 -15.27 -14.73 -14.14
CA TRP A 397 -13.86 -15.04 -14.34
C TRP A 397 -13.36 -16.02 -13.27
N THR A 398 -12.07 -16.38 -13.31
CA THR A 398 -11.46 -17.37 -12.43
C THR A 398 -10.26 -16.77 -11.72
N ALA A 399 -10.23 -16.87 -10.39
CA ALA A 399 -9.09 -16.48 -9.56
C ALA A 399 -7.82 -17.21 -9.99
N ASP A 400 -6.64 -16.64 -9.74
CA ASP A 400 -5.37 -17.20 -10.22
C ASP A 400 -5.20 -18.67 -9.78
N PRO A 401 -4.81 -19.59 -10.68
CA PRO A 401 -4.73 -21.03 -10.40
C PRO A 401 -3.64 -21.41 -9.39
N THR A 402 -2.76 -20.49 -9.00
CA THR A 402 -1.70 -20.66 -7.99
C THR A 402 -1.98 -19.81 -6.76
N TYR A 403 -2.31 -18.53 -6.94
CA TYR A 403 -2.34 -17.53 -5.85
C TYR A 403 -3.74 -17.27 -5.28
N GLY A 404 -4.81 -17.61 -6.02
CA GLY A 404 -6.19 -17.26 -5.66
C GLY A 404 -6.47 -15.76 -5.78
N HIS A 405 -7.43 -15.27 -4.99
CA HIS A 405 -7.84 -13.85 -5.01
C HIS A 405 -8.49 -13.42 -3.70
N VAL A 406 -8.52 -12.13 -3.40
CA VAL A 406 -9.26 -11.54 -2.27
C VAL A 406 -9.98 -10.26 -2.68
N ALA A 407 -11.13 -9.99 -2.05
CA ALA A 407 -11.88 -8.76 -2.24
C ALA A 407 -12.55 -8.31 -0.93
N TYR A 408 -12.85 -7.02 -0.82
CA TYR A 408 -13.57 -6.46 0.32
C TYR A 408 -15.08 -6.49 0.05
N VAL A 409 -15.89 -6.90 1.03
CA VAL A 409 -17.36 -6.93 0.91
C VAL A 409 -17.94 -5.57 1.30
N GLU A 410 -18.28 -4.75 0.31
CA GLU A 410 -18.92 -3.44 0.51
C GLU A 410 -20.34 -3.59 1.06
N SER A 411 -21.09 -4.60 0.60
CA SER A 411 -22.44 -4.88 1.12
C SER A 411 -22.86 -6.34 0.92
N TYR A 412 -23.81 -6.79 1.74
CA TYR A 412 -24.46 -8.09 1.65
C TYR A 412 -25.98 -7.90 1.65
N ASN A 413 -26.67 -8.49 0.67
CA ASN A 413 -28.12 -8.54 0.60
C ASN A 413 -28.60 -9.97 0.92
N PRO A 414 -29.24 -10.19 2.08
CA PRO A 414 -29.73 -11.52 2.48
C PRO A 414 -30.96 -11.98 1.72
N SER A 415 -31.70 -11.07 1.06
CA SER A 415 -32.98 -11.40 0.39
C SER A 415 -32.80 -12.24 -0.87
N ASN A 416 -31.65 -12.07 -1.54
CA ASN A 416 -31.25 -12.78 -2.76
C ASN A 416 -29.88 -13.45 -2.61
N ASN A 417 -29.29 -13.44 -1.41
CA ASN A 417 -27.98 -14.00 -1.08
C ASN A 417 -26.84 -13.51 -2.00
N THR A 418 -26.75 -12.19 -2.24
CA THR A 418 -25.68 -11.58 -3.06
C THR A 418 -24.82 -10.63 -2.25
N ILE A 419 -23.52 -10.59 -2.55
CA ILE A 419 -22.59 -9.56 -2.07
C ILE A 419 -22.17 -8.62 -3.20
N THR A 420 -21.97 -7.35 -2.85
CA THR A 420 -21.21 -6.40 -3.68
C THR A 420 -19.80 -6.31 -3.11
N ILE A 421 -18.81 -6.52 -3.97
CA ILE A 421 -17.39 -6.49 -3.60
C ILE A 421 -16.65 -5.35 -4.29
N SER A 422 -15.56 -4.90 -3.66
CA SER A 422 -14.55 -4.03 -4.25
C SER A 422 -13.18 -4.72 -4.23
N GLN A 423 -12.41 -4.58 -5.31
CA GLN A 423 -11.14 -5.30 -5.51
C GLN A 423 -10.14 -4.53 -6.37
N GLY A 424 -8.86 -4.89 -6.23
CA GLY A 424 -7.76 -4.55 -7.13
C GLY A 424 -7.14 -5.81 -7.74
N GLY A 425 -6.06 -5.66 -8.51
CA GLY A 425 -5.36 -6.75 -9.19
C GLY A 425 -4.86 -6.34 -10.58
N MET A 426 -3.65 -6.77 -10.94
CA MET A 426 -2.98 -6.43 -12.21
C MET A 426 -3.71 -6.89 -13.49
N GLY A 427 -4.76 -7.71 -13.36
CA GLY A 427 -5.63 -8.12 -14.45
C GLY A 427 -6.84 -7.22 -14.71
N PHE A 428 -6.99 -6.09 -13.99
CA PHE A 428 -8.08 -5.13 -14.17
C PHE A 428 -7.59 -3.80 -14.79
N ASP A 429 -8.49 -3.07 -15.45
CA ASP A 429 -8.22 -1.75 -16.04
C ASP A 429 -7.72 -0.72 -15.01
N SER A 430 -8.13 -0.84 -13.74
CA SER A 430 -7.54 -0.14 -12.60
C SER A 430 -6.93 -1.15 -11.62
N PRO A 431 -5.62 -1.45 -11.69
CA PRO A 431 -4.98 -2.39 -10.77
C PRO A 431 -5.09 -1.97 -9.30
N GLY A 432 -5.04 -0.66 -9.04
CA GLY A 432 -5.24 -0.07 -7.70
C GLY A 432 -6.70 0.02 -7.25
N GLY A 433 -7.67 -0.42 -8.07
CA GLY A 433 -9.10 -0.39 -7.75
C GLY A 433 -9.69 1.04 -7.66
N PRO A 434 -10.92 1.19 -7.13
CA PRO A 434 -11.88 0.12 -6.83
C PRO A 434 -12.49 -0.44 -8.12
N ASN A 435 -12.28 -1.74 -8.40
CA ASN A 435 -13.09 -2.47 -9.36
C ASN A 435 -14.25 -3.10 -8.57
N THR A 436 -15.50 -2.94 -9.03
CA THR A 436 -16.67 -3.46 -8.30
C THR A 436 -17.38 -4.57 -9.05
N ALA A 437 -17.91 -5.54 -8.31
CA ALA A 437 -18.71 -6.64 -8.84
C ALA A 437 -19.82 -7.03 -7.87
N THR A 438 -20.94 -7.53 -8.39
CA THR A 438 -22.00 -8.15 -7.58
C THR A 438 -22.08 -9.63 -7.92
N LEU A 439 -22.06 -10.50 -6.91
CA LEU A 439 -22.03 -11.95 -7.09
C LEU A 439 -22.79 -12.69 -5.99
N SER A 440 -23.18 -13.94 -6.25
CA SER A 440 -23.80 -14.81 -5.24
C SER A 440 -22.83 -15.03 -4.08
N ALA A 441 -23.30 -14.93 -2.84
CA ALA A 441 -22.47 -15.04 -1.65
C ALA A 441 -22.19 -16.50 -1.22
N SER A 442 -22.50 -17.48 -2.07
CA SER A 442 -22.41 -18.92 -1.76
C SER A 442 -21.08 -19.52 -2.19
N GLY A 443 -20.50 -20.37 -1.33
CA GLY A 443 -19.32 -21.19 -1.68
C GLY A 443 -17.96 -20.48 -1.50
N TYR A 444 -17.93 -19.35 -0.82
CA TYR A 444 -16.71 -18.59 -0.52
C TYR A 444 -16.40 -18.58 0.98
N THR A 445 -15.14 -18.27 1.31
CA THR A 445 -14.67 -18.10 2.68
C THR A 445 -14.64 -16.60 3.02
N TYR A 446 -15.06 -16.24 4.22
CA TYR A 446 -15.14 -14.87 4.72
C TYR A 446 -14.32 -14.71 6.00
N ILE A 447 -13.54 -13.63 6.07
CA ILE A 447 -12.79 -13.19 7.24
C ILE A 447 -13.54 -12.01 7.85
N HIS A 448 -13.89 -12.10 9.13
CA HIS A 448 -14.67 -11.11 9.88
C HIS A 448 -13.81 -10.38 10.90
N ARG A 449 -14.05 -9.08 11.10
CA ARG A 449 -13.35 -8.21 12.07
C ARG A 449 -13.88 -8.36 13.50
#